data_AF-A0A7W7VIT1-F1
#
_entry.id   AF-A0A7W7VIT1-F1
#
_cell.length_a   1.000
_cell.length_b   1.000
_cell.length_c   1.000
_cell.angle_alpha   90.00
_cell.angle_beta   90.00
_cell.angle_gamma   90.00
#
_symmetry.space_group_name_H-M   'P 1'
#
loop_
_entity.id
_entity.type
_entity.pdbx_description
1 polymer ?
#
loop_
_entity_poly.entity_id
_entity_poly.type
_entity_poly.pdbx_seq_one_letter_code
_entity_poly.pdbx_strand_id
1 'polypeptide(L)'
;MAAATHSLVLVSEYVPHSLYDWLRDEPASKAELMEQQLTHIVAFLRDHELLHKDGHFGNLRTDGARLCLTDFGLVTSPRFDLSVAERAFVRRNATHDADYAAMRLVNWLATEVCGVSSVPAARNEFVAWCATGGVPPGAPAHVAAILARHAPAAARANSLYWQLFQRVS
;
A
#
# COMPACT_ATOMS: atom_id res chain seq x y z
N MET A 1 -19.60 -19.56 -12.53
CA MET A 1 -18.68 -20.55 -11.92
C MET A 1 -19.16 -22.01 -12.02
N ALA A 2 -20.46 -22.30 -12.19
CA ALA A 2 -21.00 -23.68 -12.07
C ALA A 2 -20.71 -24.68 -13.21
N ALA A 3 -19.79 -24.39 -14.15
CA ALA A 3 -19.45 -25.29 -15.27
C ALA A 3 -17.93 -25.46 -15.50
N ALA A 4 -17.09 -25.00 -14.58
CA ALA A 4 -15.65 -25.21 -14.71
C ALA A 4 -15.32 -26.70 -14.52
N THR A 5 -14.65 -27.30 -15.51
CA THR A 5 -14.26 -28.72 -15.48
C THR A 5 -12.95 -28.97 -14.76
N HIS A 6 -12.25 -27.90 -14.34
CA HIS A 6 -10.94 -27.96 -13.72
C HIS A 6 -10.88 -26.99 -12.53
N SER A 7 -10.11 -27.35 -11.51
CA SER A 7 -9.78 -26.50 -10.37
C SER A 7 -8.27 -26.45 -10.18
N LEU A 8 -7.80 -25.31 -9.67
CA LEU A 8 -6.44 -25.13 -9.20
C LEU A 8 -6.51 -24.85 -7.70
N VAL A 9 -5.72 -25.57 -6.91
CA VAL A 9 -5.60 -25.35 -5.47
C VAL A 9 -4.16 -24.95 -5.18
N LEU A 10 -3.98 -23.78 -4.58
CA LEU A 10 -2.70 -23.31 -4.08
C LEU A 10 -2.67 -23.52 -2.56
N VAL A 11 -1.65 -24.21 -2.08
CA VAL A 11 -1.41 -24.40 -0.64
C VAL A 11 -0.17 -23.59 -0.26
N SER A 12 -0.34 -22.67 0.68
CA SER A 12 0.70 -21.76 1.15
C SER A 12 0.84 -21.84 2.66
N GLU A 13 1.95 -21.33 3.20
CA GLU A 13 2.14 -21.17 4.64
C GLU A 13 1.01 -20.34 5.27
N TYR A 14 0.59 -20.75 6.47
CA TYR A 14 -0.45 -20.05 7.22
C TYR A 14 0.17 -18.94 8.10
N VAL A 15 -0.17 -17.68 7.80
CA VAL A 15 0.23 -16.52 8.60
C VAL A 15 -0.96 -16.01 9.43
N PRO A 16 -0.90 -16.11 10.78
CA PRO A 16 -2.09 -16.13 11.63
C PRO A 16 -2.81 -14.78 11.76
N HIS A 17 -2.09 -13.66 11.77
CA HIS A 17 -2.69 -12.37 12.11
C HIS A 17 -2.98 -11.53 10.86
N SER A 18 -4.15 -10.89 10.86
CA SER A 18 -4.42 -9.83 9.90
C SER A 18 -3.59 -8.60 10.26
N LEU A 19 -3.12 -7.86 9.26
CA LEU A 19 -2.42 -6.62 9.51
C LEU A 19 -3.31 -5.62 10.27
N TYR A 20 -4.59 -5.53 9.94
CA TYR A 20 -5.53 -4.62 10.60
C TYR A 20 -5.62 -4.85 12.11
N ASP A 21 -5.78 -6.11 12.54
CA ASP A 21 -5.87 -6.42 13.96
C ASP A 21 -4.56 -6.08 14.67
N TRP A 22 -3.42 -6.39 14.06
CA TRP A 22 -2.11 -6.07 14.62
C TRP A 22 -1.85 -4.56 14.72
N LEU A 23 -2.39 -3.75 13.81
CA LEU A 23 -2.20 -2.29 13.80
C LEU A 23 -3.13 -1.53 14.77
N ARG A 24 -4.12 -2.18 15.40
CA ARG A 24 -5.05 -1.51 16.33
C ARG A 24 -4.35 -0.96 17.57
N ASP A 25 -3.36 -1.69 18.08
CA ASP A 25 -2.69 -1.33 19.32
C ASP A 25 -1.47 -0.45 19.04
N GLU A 26 -1.39 0.71 19.68
CA GLU A 26 -0.23 1.61 19.63
C GLU A 26 0.27 1.94 18.20
N PRO A 27 -0.58 2.52 17.31
CA PRO A 27 -0.23 2.76 15.91
C PRO A 27 1.01 3.65 15.76
N ALA A 28 1.20 4.64 16.64
CA ALA A 28 2.37 5.50 16.64
C ALA A 28 3.67 4.71 16.91
N SER A 29 3.66 3.76 17.84
CA SER A 29 4.83 2.92 18.17
C SER A 29 5.25 2.02 17.02
N LYS A 30 4.30 1.65 16.13
CA LYS A 30 4.54 0.76 14.98
C LYS A 30 4.92 1.48 13.69
N ALA A 31 4.91 2.81 13.66
CA ALA A 31 5.06 3.59 12.44
C ALA A 31 6.37 3.31 11.68
N GLU A 32 7.51 3.30 12.38
CA GLU A 32 8.83 3.04 11.76
C GLU A 32 8.96 1.59 11.28
N LEU A 33 8.48 0.63 12.07
CA LEU A 33 8.48 -0.78 11.67
C LEU A 33 7.62 -0.99 10.43
N MET A 34 6.44 -0.36 10.38
CA MET A 34 5.57 -0.42 9.21
C MET A 34 6.22 0.19 7.97
N GLU A 35 6.85 1.36 8.10
CA GLU A 35 7.61 1.99 7.01
C GLU A 35 8.71 1.07 6.50
N GLN A 36 9.50 0.50 7.41
CA GLN A 36 10.62 -0.37 7.09
C GLN A 36 10.15 -1.64 6.36
N GLN A 37 9.13 -2.31 6.88
CA GLN A 37 8.61 -3.56 6.32
C GLN A 37 7.95 -3.34 4.95
N LEU A 38 7.20 -2.25 4.76
CA LEU A 38 6.65 -1.89 3.44
C LEU A 38 7.77 -1.58 2.45
N THR A 39 8.80 -0.86 2.87
CA THR A 39 9.96 -0.58 2.03
C THR A 39 10.67 -1.86 1.61
N HIS A 40 10.81 -2.82 2.52
CA HIS A 40 11.37 -4.14 2.23
C HIS A 40 10.53 -4.92 1.22
N ILE A 41 9.20 -4.95 1.39
CA ILE A 41 8.28 -5.61 0.45
C ILE A 41 8.38 -4.98 -0.95
N VAL A 42 8.38 -3.65 -1.04
CA VAL A 42 8.50 -2.94 -2.32
C VAL A 42 9.86 -3.19 -2.97
N ALA A 43 10.94 -3.22 -2.20
CA ALA A 43 12.27 -3.56 -2.70
C ALA A 43 12.31 -5.00 -3.24
N PHE A 44 11.76 -5.97 -2.49
CA PHE A 44 11.64 -7.35 -2.92
C PHE A 44 10.89 -7.47 -4.26
N LEU A 45 9.72 -6.85 -4.39
CA LEU A 45 8.96 -6.87 -5.65
C LEU A 45 9.79 -6.30 -6.81
N ARG A 46 10.47 -5.17 -6.58
CA ARG A 46 11.31 -4.53 -7.60
C ARG A 46 12.48 -5.42 -8.01
N ASP A 47 13.21 -5.99 -7.05
CA ASP A 47 14.40 -6.80 -7.29
C ASP A 47 14.07 -8.09 -8.04
N HIS A 48 12.83 -8.58 -7.91
CA HIS A 48 12.31 -9.73 -8.65
C HIS A 48 11.53 -9.37 -9.93
N GLU A 49 11.52 -8.10 -10.34
CA GLU A 49 10.77 -7.60 -11.49
C GLU A 49 9.27 -7.97 -11.41
N LEU A 50 8.69 -7.92 -10.22
CA LEU A 50 7.28 -8.20 -9.96
C LEU A 50 6.49 -6.90 -9.80
N LEU A 51 5.29 -6.88 -10.37
CA LEU A 51 4.30 -5.82 -10.20
C LEU A 51 3.05 -6.44 -9.59
N HIS A 52 2.84 -6.23 -8.29
CA HIS A 52 1.78 -6.87 -7.50
C HIS A 52 0.40 -6.24 -7.73
N LYS A 53 0.34 -4.92 -7.93
CA LYS A 53 -0.87 -4.12 -8.22
C LYS A 53 -1.90 -4.01 -7.11
N ASP A 54 -1.89 -4.89 -6.12
CA ASP A 54 -2.91 -4.93 -5.06
C ASP A 54 -2.35 -5.13 -3.64
N GLY A 55 -1.27 -4.43 -3.31
CA GLY A 55 -0.61 -4.47 -2.00
C GLY A 55 -1.39 -3.76 -0.87
N HIS A 56 -2.71 -3.93 -0.80
CA HIS A 56 -3.53 -3.30 0.24
C HIS A 56 -3.40 -4.02 1.58
N PHE A 57 -3.76 -3.38 2.69
CA PHE A 57 -3.58 -3.96 4.03
C PHE A 57 -4.33 -5.28 4.27
N GLY A 58 -5.40 -5.56 3.52
CA GLY A 58 -6.07 -6.87 3.55
C GLY A 58 -5.25 -8.03 2.94
N ASN A 59 -4.29 -7.71 2.07
CA ASN A 59 -3.38 -8.66 1.43
C ASN A 59 -2.03 -8.70 2.16
N LEU A 60 -1.93 -8.03 3.32
CA LEU A 60 -0.78 -8.11 4.21
C LEU A 60 -1.17 -8.91 5.45
N ARG A 61 -0.30 -9.85 5.81
CA ARG A 61 -0.41 -10.70 7.00
C ARG A 61 0.81 -10.47 7.88
N THR A 62 0.72 -10.86 9.15
CA THR A 62 1.86 -10.77 10.07
C THR A 62 1.88 -11.95 11.03
N ASP A 63 3.08 -12.39 11.40
CA ASP A 63 3.33 -13.32 12.50
C ASP A 63 3.62 -12.59 13.82
N GLY A 64 3.49 -11.26 13.82
CA GLY A 64 3.82 -10.37 14.95
C GLY A 64 5.23 -9.76 14.85
N ALA A 65 6.11 -10.30 14.02
CA ALA A 65 7.46 -9.81 13.80
C ALA A 65 7.70 -9.31 12.37
N ARG A 66 7.11 -9.95 11.36
CA ARG A 66 7.32 -9.65 9.94
C ARG A 66 6.00 -9.52 9.18
N LEU A 67 6.00 -8.63 8.20
CA LEU A 67 4.90 -8.55 7.25
C LEU A 67 5.10 -9.52 6.09
N CYS A 68 4.05 -10.24 5.74
CA CYS A 68 3.98 -11.10 4.57
C CYS A 68 2.96 -10.53 3.58
N LEU A 69 3.42 -10.20 2.38
CA LEU A 69 2.54 -9.90 1.26
C LEU A 69 1.93 -11.20 0.74
N THR A 70 0.62 -11.17 0.48
CA THR A 70 -0.18 -12.29 0.04
C THR A 70 -1.05 -11.88 -1.14
N ASP A 71 -1.74 -12.86 -1.72
CA ASP A 71 -2.58 -12.69 -2.91
C ASP A 71 -1.86 -12.11 -4.14
N PHE A 72 -1.03 -12.96 -4.74
CA PHE A 72 -0.35 -12.66 -6.01
C PHE A 72 -1.27 -12.87 -7.23
N GLY A 73 -2.59 -12.94 -7.07
CA GLY A 73 -3.52 -13.24 -8.17
C GLY A 73 -3.52 -12.23 -9.31
N LEU A 74 -3.09 -10.99 -9.05
CA LEU A 74 -2.95 -9.92 -10.04
C LEU A 74 -1.49 -9.64 -10.46
N VAL A 75 -0.54 -10.43 -9.96
CA VAL A 75 0.88 -10.17 -10.21
C VAL A 75 1.21 -10.30 -11.70
N THR A 76 2.06 -9.41 -12.20
CA THR A 76 2.64 -9.50 -13.54
C THR A 76 4.12 -9.16 -13.52
N SER A 77 4.85 -9.53 -14.56
CA SER A 77 6.29 -9.35 -14.67
C SER A 77 6.70 -9.21 -16.13
N PRO A 78 7.71 -8.38 -16.48
CA PRO A 78 8.25 -8.37 -17.83
C PRO A 78 8.87 -9.72 -18.24
N ARG A 79 9.09 -10.63 -17.29
CA ARG A 79 9.58 -11.99 -17.51
C ARG A 79 8.49 -12.97 -17.97
N PHE A 80 7.22 -12.60 -17.89
CA PHE A 80 6.11 -13.41 -18.37
C PHE A 80 5.96 -13.30 -19.89
N ASP A 81 5.24 -14.24 -20.50
CA ASP A 81 4.86 -14.15 -21.92
C ASP A 81 3.74 -13.12 -22.10
N LEU A 82 4.14 -11.86 -22.27
CA LEU A 82 3.25 -10.71 -22.36
C LEU A 82 3.05 -10.26 -23.82
N SER A 83 1.89 -9.69 -24.12
CA SER A 83 1.69 -8.91 -25.34
C SER A 83 2.47 -7.58 -25.31
N VAL A 84 2.52 -6.89 -26.45
CA VAL A 84 3.13 -5.54 -26.53
C VAL A 84 2.41 -4.54 -25.61
N ALA A 85 1.09 -4.62 -25.52
CA ALA A 85 0.29 -3.76 -24.66
C ALA A 85 0.58 -4.01 -23.17
N GLU A 86 0.65 -5.28 -22.76
CA GLU A 86 0.95 -5.64 -21.37
C GLU A 86 2.37 -5.25 -20.97
N ARG A 87 3.38 -5.45 -21.83
CA ARG A 87 4.74 -4.93 -21.57
C ARG A 87 4.76 -3.41 -21.39
N ALA A 88 4.00 -2.68 -22.21
CA ALA A 88 3.89 -1.24 -22.07
C ALA A 88 3.19 -0.85 -20.76
N PHE A 89 2.17 -1.60 -20.35
CA PHE A 89 1.50 -1.44 -19.06
C PHE A 89 2.46 -1.64 -17.89
N VAL A 90 3.21 -2.74 -17.86
CA VAL A 90 4.20 -3.03 -16.80
C VAL A 90 5.21 -1.91 -16.69
N ARG A 91 5.83 -1.49 -17.80
CA ARG A 91 6.80 -0.39 -17.79
C ARG A 91 6.22 0.92 -17.28
N ARG A 92 5.00 1.27 -17.69
CA ARG A 92 4.32 2.51 -17.25
C ARG A 92 3.95 2.49 -15.76
N ASN A 93 3.78 1.30 -15.18
CA ASN A 93 3.33 1.11 -13.80
C ASN A 93 4.44 0.60 -12.87
N ALA A 94 5.72 0.65 -13.27
CA ALA A 94 6.82 0.06 -12.50
C ALA A 94 7.00 0.63 -11.08
N THR A 95 6.49 1.84 -10.79
CA THR A 95 6.52 2.45 -9.45
C THR A 95 5.21 2.28 -8.68
N HIS A 96 4.19 1.65 -9.27
CA HIS A 96 2.84 1.61 -8.73
C HIS A 96 2.80 1.01 -7.32
N ASP A 97 3.46 -0.13 -7.08
CA ASP A 97 3.48 -0.76 -5.75
C ASP A 97 4.15 0.14 -4.70
N ALA A 98 5.18 0.91 -5.07
CA ALA A 98 5.86 1.84 -4.18
C ALA A 98 4.97 3.04 -3.83
N ASP A 99 4.36 3.68 -4.84
CA ASP A 99 3.44 4.80 -4.65
C ASP A 99 2.20 4.34 -3.86
N TYR A 100 1.71 3.12 -4.09
CA TYR A 100 0.58 2.54 -3.37
C TYR A 100 0.93 2.24 -1.91
N ALA A 101 2.09 1.66 -1.63
CA ALA A 101 2.56 1.41 -0.26
C ALA A 101 2.70 2.73 0.53
N ALA A 102 3.31 3.75 -0.08
CA ALA A 102 3.40 5.09 0.52
C ALA A 102 2.02 5.69 0.81
N MET A 103 1.09 5.58 -0.14
CA MET A 103 -0.30 6.00 0.03
C MET A 103 -0.97 5.30 1.21
N ARG A 104 -0.84 3.97 1.32
CA ARG A 104 -1.44 3.19 2.41
C ARG A 104 -0.84 3.56 3.77
N LEU A 105 0.47 3.69 3.85
CA LEU A 105 1.18 4.09 5.07
C LEU A 105 0.74 5.47 5.56
N VAL A 106 0.80 6.47 4.68
CA VAL A 106 0.46 7.87 5.01
C VAL A 106 -1.02 8.01 5.37
N ASN A 107 -1.91 7.37 4.61
CA ASN A 107 -3.34 7.41 4.91
C ASN A 107 -3.67 6.77 6.26
N TRP A 108 -2.99 5.67 6.63
CA TRP A 108 -3.15 5.04 7.93
C TRP A 108 -2.64 5.92 9.07
N LEU A 109 -1.45 6.51 8.95
CA LEU A 109 -0.92 7.43 9.97
C LEU A 109 -1.79 8.68 10.14
N ALA A 110 -2.35 9.21 9.03
CA ALA A 110 -3.26 10.34 9.08
C ALA A 110 -4.50 10.03 9.95
N THR A 111 -5.10 8.85 9.80
CA THR A 111 -6.31 8.50 10.57
C THR A 111 -5.98 8.04 11.98
N GLU A 112 -5.08 7.09 12.13
CA GLU A 112 -4.85 6.39 13.40
C GLU A 112 -3.92 7.12 14.35
N VAL A 113 -3.10 8.05 13.86
CA VAL A 113 -2.15 8.81 14.69
C VAL A 113 -2.48 10.29 14.73
N CYS A 114 -2.82 10.89 13.58
CA CYS A 114 -3.11 12.33 13.51
C CYS A 114 -4.60 12.66 13.73
N GLY A 115 -5.47 11.66 13.94
CA GLY A 115 -6.89 11.86 14.24
C GLY A 115 -7.69 12.47 13.08
N VAL A 116 -7.18 12.37 11.85
CA VAL A 116 -7.86 12.88 10.66
C VAL A 116 -9.02 11.94 10.32
N SER A 117 -10.16 12.52 9.93
CA SER A 117 -11.30 11.73 9.47
C SER A 117 -10.93 10.76 8.35
N SER A 118 -11.44 9.54 8.43
CA SER A 118 -11.25 8.51 7.39
C SER A 118 -11.98 8.83 6.09
N VAL A 119 -12.88 9.83 6.10
CA VAL A 119 -13.55 10.37 4.90
C VAL A 119 -12.48 10.78 3.88
N PRO A 120 -12.52 10.24 2.64
CA PRO A 120 -11.44 10.45 1.68
C PRO A 120 -11.10 11.92 1.39
N ALA A 121 -12.09 12.81 1.32
CA ALA A 121 -11.85 14.23 1.03
C ALA A 121 -10.96 14.90 2.10
N ALA A 122 -11.34 14.77 3.38
CA ALA A 122 -10.60 15.35 4.50
C ALA A 122 -9.19 14.75 4.63
N ARG A 123 -9.07 13.42 4.49
CA ARG A 123 -7.78 12.73 4.51
C ARG A 123 -6.88 13.18 3.34
N ASN A 124 -7.42 13.28 2.13
CA ASN A 124 -6.66 13.68 0.96
C ASN A 124 -6.16 15.13 1.06
N GLU A 125 -6.97 16.03 1.62
CA GLU A 125 -6.57 17.42 1.93
C GLU A 125 -5.40 17.46 2.92
N PHE A 126 -5.50 16.72 4.02
CA PHE A 126 -4.41 16.61 5.00
C PHE A 126 -3.11 16.07 4.39
N VAL A 127 -3.20 15.02 3.58
CA VAL A 127 -2.02 14.44 2.91
C VAL A 127 -1.41 15.40 1.90
N ALA A 128 -2.24 16.13 1.15
CA ALA A 128 -1.78 17.17 0.23
C ALA A 128 -1.05 18.31 0.97
N TRP A 129 -1.56 18.73 2.13
CA TRP A 129 -0.90 19.72 2.98
C TRP A 129 0.44 19.21 3.54
N CYS A 130 0.51 17.95 3.99
CA CYS A 130 1.78 17.34 4.42
C CYS A 130 2.79 17.29 3.25
N ALA A 131 2.32 17.01 2.03
CA ALA A 131 3.17 16.97 0.83
C ALA A 131 3.81 18.32 0.49
N THR A 132 3.26 19.44 0.98
CA THR A 132 3.82 20.78 0.81
C THR A 132 4.64 21.25 2.02
N GLY A 133 5.01 20.35 2.93
CA GLY A 133 5.81 20.65 4.12
C GLY A 133 4.99 20.90 5.39
N GLY A 134 3.69 20.60 5.37
CA GLY A 134 2.85 20.61 6.57
C GLY A 134 3.33 19.60 7.61
N VAL A 135 3.41 20.02 8.88
CA VAL A 135 3.79 19.16 10.00
C VAL A 135 2.61 19.06 10.97
N PRO A 136 1.99 17.87 11.13
CA PRO A 136 0.79 17.73 11.95
C PRO A 136 1.05 18.12 13.41
N PRO A 137 0.23 18.99 14.02
CA PRO A 137 0.41 19.39 15.40
C PRO A 137 0.19 18.19 16.33
N GLY A 138 1.10 17.99 17.30
CA GLY A 138 1.01 16.91 18.28
C GLY A 138 1.38 15.52 17.75
N ALA A 139 1.73 15.37 16.47
CA ALA A 139 2.27 14.10 15.97
C ALA A 139 3.66 13.84 16.56
N PRO A 140 3.96 12.60 16.99
CA PRO A 140 5.32 12.22 17.38
C PRO A 140 6.34 12.53 16.26
N ALA A 141 7.56 12.92 16.63
CA ALA A 141 8.57 13.38 15.68
C ALA A 141 8.90 12.34 14.59
N HIS A 142 8.96 11.05 14.95
CA HIS A 142 9.19 9.98 13.98
C HIS A 142 8.03 9.83 12.99
N VAL A 143 6.78 9.96 13.44
CA VAL A 143 5.60 9.94 12.56
C VAL A 143 5.60 11.13 11.62
N ALA A 144 5.90 12.34 12.13
CA ALA A 144 6.00 13.54 11.31
C ALA A 144 7.09 13.40 10.22
N ALA A 145 8.23 12.79 10.54
CA ALA A 145 9.29 12.52 9.57
C ALA A 145 8.86 11.53 8.47
N ILE A 146 8.12 10.47 8.83
CA ILE A 146 7.56 9.50 7.87
C ILE A 146 6.56 10.20 6.94
N LEU A 147 5.63 11.00 7.50
CA LEU A 147 4.66 11.75 6.72
C LEU A 147 5.35 12.71 5.75
N ALA A 148 6.33 13.49 6.21
CA ALA A 148 7.08 14.41 5.34
C ALA A 148 7.78 13.68 4.18
N ARG A 149 8.33 12.48 4.44
CA ARG A 149 9.03 11.67 3.44
C ARG A 149 8.09 11.10 2.37
N HIS A 150 6.92 10.60 2.76
CA HIS A 150 6.05 9.82 1.89
C HIS A 150 4.81 10.55 1.38
N ALA A 151 4.42 11.67 2.01
CA ALA A 151 3.23 12.43 1.63
C ALA A 151 3.22 12.86 0.16
N PRO A 152 4.34 13.29 -0.48
CA PRO A 152 4.32 13.63 -1.90
C PRO A 152 3.90 12.46 -2.82
N ALA A 153 4.35 11.24 -2.54
CA ALA A 153 3.94 10.06 -3.29
C ALA A 153 2.49 9.68 -2.98
N ALA A 154 2.13 9.67 -1.70
CA ALA A 154 0.77 9.40 -1.25
C ALA A 154 -0.25 10.37 -1.85
N ALA A 155 0.06 11.66 -1.95
CA ALA A 155 -0.82 12.68 -2.54
C ALA A 155 -1.10 12.42 -4.02
N ARG A 156 -0.07 12.07 -4.81
CA ARG A 156 -0.24 11.69 -6.23
C ARG A 156 -1.11 10.45 -6.39
N ALA A 157 -0.85 9.41 -5.59
CA ALA A 157 -1.62 8.17 -5.61
C ALA A 157 -3.07 8.40 -5.17
N ASN A 158 -3.31 9.12 -4.07
CA ASN A 158 -4.65 9.50 -3.62
C ASN A 158 -5.43 10.25 -4.72
N SER A 159 -4.79 11.21 -5.40
CA SER A 159 -5.40 11.95 -6.51
C SER A 159 -5.77 11.04 -7.68
N LEU A 160 -4.87 10.12 -8.06
CA LEU A 160 -5.13 9.13 -9.11
C LEU A 160 -6.36 8.27 -8.79
N TYR A 161 -6.39 7.66 -7.61
CA TYR A 161 -7.51 6.79 -7.20
C TYR A 161 -8.82 7.57 -7.03
N TRP A 162 -8.74 8.81 -6.52
CA TRP A 162 -9.91 9.69 -6.44
C TRP A 162 -10.52 9.94 -7.83
N GLN A 163 -9.69 10.30 -8.81
CA GLN A 163 -10.14 10.52 -10.18
C GLN A 163 -10.68 9.25 -10.84
N LEU A 164 -10.07 8.09 -10.58
CA LEU A 164 -10.52 6.81 -11.11
C LEU A 164 -11.93 6.46 -10.61
N PHE A 165 -12.21 6.60 -9.32
CA PHE A 165 -13.49 6.21 -8.75
C PHE A 165 -14.59 7.28 -8.86
N GLN A 166 -14.23 8.57 -8.98
CA GLN A 166 -15.21 9.60 -9.30
C GLN A 166 -15.68 9.59 -10.77
N ARG A 167 -14.87 9.07 -11.70
CA ARG A 167 -15.27 8.95 -13.12
C ARG A 167 -16.19 7.77 -13.43
N VAL A 168 -16.49 6.93 -12.43
CA VAL A 168 -17.37 5.76 -12.54
C VAL A 168 -18.68 5.99 -11.76
N SER A 169 -18.89 7.20 -11.23
CA SER A 169 -20.11 7.61 -10.50
C SER A 169 -20.98 8.51 -11.36
#